data_AF-A0A958LAL6-F1
#
_entry.id   AF-A0A958LAL6-F1
#
_cell.length_a   1.000
_cell.length_b   1.000
_cell.length_c   1.000
_cell.angle_alpha   90.00
_cell.angle_beta   90.00
_cell.angle_gamma   90.00
#
_symmetry.space_group_name_H-M   'P 1'
#
loop_
_entity.id
_entity.type
_entity.pdbx_description
1 polymer ?
#
loop_
_entity_poly.entity_id
_entity_poly.type
_entity_poly.pdbx_seq_one_letter_code
_entity_poly.pdbx_strand_id
1 'polypeptide(L)'
;LSGSSSVSLQVGLNGGSNSTITINAVSATLDSLGLGNTNSAQLMFSLNDTTTVGAQAASQAALDAITSAISNLSSTRGTVGAAESRLNSAVSNLQIQRENLLQAESQIRDVDVAAEAAELTRLQILQQAGAAVLAQANQQPALALELLG
;
A
#
# COMPACT_ATOMS: atom_id res chain seq x y z
N LEU A 1 6.39 19.47 8.57
CA LEU A 1 7.37 18.74 7.73
C LEU A 1 8.68 19.51 7.50
N SER A 2 9.01 20.51 8.32
CA SER A 2 10.35 21.13 8.36
C SER A 2 11.18 20.42 9.43
N GLY A 3 12.09 19.56 8.99
CA GLY A 3 12.98 18.78 9.85
C GLY A 3 13.64 17.68 9.02
N SER A 4 14.90 17.36 9.28
CA SER A 4 15.76 16.45 8.50
C SER A 4 15.32 14.98 8.45
N SER A 5 14.07 14.68 8.79
CA SER A 5 13.55 13.33 8.90
C SER A 5 12.84 12.94 7.60
N SER A 6 13.47 12.06 6.81
CA SER A 6 12.82 11.39 5.69
C SER A 6 11.65 10.53 6.18
N VAL A 7 10.54 10.51 5.44
CA VAL A 7 9.42 9.60 5.67
C VAL A 7 9.56 8.41 4.73
N SER A 8 9.60 7.19 5.27
CA SER A 8 9.56 5.96 4.48
C SER A 8 8.19 5.33 4.59
N LEU A 9 7.54 5.07 3.46
CA LEU A 9 6.26 4.38 3.37
C LEU A 9 6.50 2.98 2.79
N GLN A 10 6.07 1.96 3.52
CA GLN A 10 6.10 0.59 3.02
C GLN A 10 4.86 0.34 2.16
N VAL A 11 5.09 0.01 0.88
CA VAL A 11 4.04 -0.19 -0.13
C VAL A 11 4.12 -1.57 -0.78
N GLY A 12 4.99 -2.45 -0.28
CA GLY A 12 5.13 -3.82 -0.74
C GLY A 12 5.40 -4.78 0.41
N LEU A 13 5.32 -6.07 0.10
CA LEU A 13 5.38 -7.15 1.08
C LEU A 13 6.80 -7.42 1.62
N ASN A 14 7.82 -6.99 0.89
CA ASN A 14 9.22 -7.16 1.30
C ASN A 14 9.74 -5.86 1.94
N GLY A 15 10.75 -5.94 2.81
CA GLY A 15 11.41 -4.76 3.40
C GLY A 15 12.48 -4.11 2.51
N GLY A 16 12.69 -4.65 1.30
CA GLY A 16 13.70 -4.16 0.35
C GLY A 16 13.36 -2.81 -0.27
N SER A 17 14.38 -2.16 -0.85
CA SER A 17 14.30 -0.79 -1.41
C SER A 17 13.23 -0.60 -2.49
N ASN A 18 12.82 -1.67 -3.18
CA ASN A 18 11.76 -1.65 -4.19
C ASN A 18 10.35 -1.61 -3.59
N SER A 19 10.19 -1.99 -2.33
CA SER A 19 8.91 -2.06 -1.61
C SER A 19 8.69 -0.88 -0.66
N THR A 20 9.62 0.08 -0.65
CA THR A 20 9.54 1.29 0.15
C THR A 20 9.59 2.54 -0.74
N ILE A 21 8.78 3.54 -0.41
CA ILE A 21 8.84 4.87 -1.01
C ILE A 21 9.36 5.83 0.06
N THR A 22 10.57 6.36 -0.17
CA THR A 22 11.17 7.36 0.72
C THR A 22 10.90 8.76 0.19
N ILE A 23 10.30 9.61 1.02
CA ILE A 23 10.10 11.03 0.77
C ILE A 23 11.06 11.78 1.68
N ASN A 24 12.05 12.44 1.08
CA ASN A 24 12.95 13.29 1.82
C ASN A 24 12.23 14.57 2.27
N ALA A 25 12.50 15.00 3.49
CA ALA A 25 11.96 16.27 3.96
C ALA A 25 12.53 17.44 3.15
N VAL A 26 11.67 18.39 2.83
CA VAL A 26 12.04 19.62 2.11
C VAL A 26 12.37 20.68 3.15
N SER A 27 13.65 21.06 3.27
CA SER A 27 14.03 22.23 4.03
C SER A 27 14.04 23.45 3.11
N ALA A 28 13.19 24.44 3.41
CA ALA A 28 13.11 25.72 2.69
C ALA A 28 13.75 26.88 3.48
N THR A 29 14.71 26.56 4.35
CA THR A 29 15.48 27.58 5.08
C THR A 29 16.42 28.34 4.15
N LEU A 30 16.81 29.56 4.53
CA LEU A 30 17.79 30.34 3.75
C LEU A 30 19.10 29.57 3.56
N ASP A 31 19.60 28.92 4.61
CA ASP A 31 20.81 28.08 4.58
C ASP A 31 20.67 26.90 3.60
N SER A 32 19.59 26.12 3.70
CA SER A 32 19.35 24.98 2.80
C SER A 32 19.12 25.36 1.33
N LEU A 33 18.75 26.61 1.06
CA LEU A 33 18.62 27.17 -0.29
C LEU A 33 19.90 27.86 -0.79
N GLY A 34 20.94 27.97 0.04
CA GLY A 34 22.19 28.68 -0.29
C GLY A 34 22.06 30.21 -0.31
N LEU A 35 21.02 30.75 0.33
CA LEU A 35 20.70 32.17 0.40
C LEU A 35 21.09 32.81 1.74
N GLY A 36 21.42 32.01 2.75
CA GLY A 36 21.78 32.48 4.09
C GLY A 36 23.07 31.87 4.59
N ASN A 37 23.60 32.48 5.66
CA ASN A 37 24.74 31.94 6.38
C ASN A 37 24.35 30.64 7.11
N THR A 38 25.32 29.76 7.32
CA THR A 38 25.12 28.47 8.00
C THR A 38 24.45 28.66 9.36
N ASN A 39 23.31 27.99 9.57
CA ASN A 39 22.47 28.11 10.78
C ASN A 39 21.94 29.53 11.09
N SER A 40 21.84 30.43 10.10
CA SER A 40 21.32 31.78 10.29
C SER A 40 20.09 32.06 9.43
N ALA A 41 19.17 32.86 9.96
CA ALA A 41 18.03 33.41 9.21
C ALA A 41 18.40 34.71 8.45
N GLN A 42 19.68 35.08 8.42
CA GLN A 42 20.16 36.26 7.72
C GLN A 42 20.59 35.92 6.29
N LEU A 43 20.25 36.80 5.36
CA LEU A 43 20.70 36.74 3.98
C LEU A 43 22.22 36.89 3.91
N MET A 44 22.87 36.07 3.10
CA MET A 44 24.32 36.14 2.87
C MET A 44 24.69 37.33 1.97
N PHE A 45 23.77 37.78 1.11
CA PHE A 45 24.02 38.82 0.12
C PHE A 45 23.51 40.19 0.62
N SER A 46 24.39 41.20 0.58
CA SER A 46 24.04 42.61 0.80
C SER A 46 24.12 43.37 -0.52
N LEU A 47 23.06 44.09 -0.88
CA LEU A 47 23.01 44.94 -2.07
C LEU A 47 23.59 46.34 -1.83
N ASN A 48 23.85 46.69 -0.57
CA ASN A 48 24.41 47.98 -0.19
C ASN A 48 25.94 47.91 -0.30
N ASP A 49 26.50 48.68 -1.22
CA ASP A 49 27.93 48.88 -1.40
C ASP A 49 28.24 50.38 -1.54
N THR A 50 29.43 50.78 -1.12
CA THR A 50 29.92 52.17 -1.24
C THR A 50 30.09 52.64 -2.68
N THR A 51 30.19 51.71 -3.64
CA THR A 51 30.38 51.98 -5.07
C THR A 51 29.20 51.43 -5.88
N THR A 52 28.85 52.14 -6.95
CA THR A 52 27.80 51.69 -7.89
C THR A 52 28.17 50.37 -8.56
N VAL A 53 29.45 50.16 -8.85
CA VAL A 53 29.97 48.91 -9.45
C VAL A 53 29.87 47.74 -8.46
N GLY A 54 30.22 47.95 -7.19
CA GLY A 54 30.09 46.93 -6.15
C GLY A 54 28.63 46.53 -5.91
N ALA A 55 27.72 47.51 -5.88
CA ALA A 55 26.29 47.25 -5.72
C ALA A 55 25.71 46.44 -6.91
N GLN A 56 26.18 46.71 -8.13
CA GLN A 56 25.78 45.96 -9.32
C GLN A 56 26.31 44.51 -9.28
N ALA A 57 27.56 44.31 -8.90
CA ALA A 57 28.15 42.98 -8.76
C ALA A 57 27.44 42.15 -7.66
N ALA A 58 27.14 42.77 -6.52
CA ALA A 58 26.40 42.13 -5.44
C ALA A 58 24.97 41.75 -5.84
N SER A 59 24.30 42.61 -6.63
CA SER A 59 22.98 42.32 -7.20
C SER A 59 23.01 41.12 -8.13
N GLN A 60 24.03 41.02 -8.98
CA GLN A 60 24.18 39.89 -9.90
C GLN A 60 24.43 38.58 -9.16
N ALA A 61 25.31 38.58 -8.15
CA ALA A 61 25.55 37.42 -7.30
C ALA A 61 24.28 36.96 -6.54
N ALA A 62 23.48 37.91 -6.04
CA ALA A 62 22.22 37.60 -5.37
C ALA A 62 21.19 36.97 -6.34
N LEU A 63 21.10 37.46 -7.58
CA LEU A 63 20.21 36.89 -8.61
C LEU A 63 20.63 35.47 -9.01
N ASP A 64 21.93 35.24 -9.16
CA ASP A 64 22.46 33.91 -9.46
C ASP A 64 22.13 32.93 -8.33
N ALA A 65 22.33 33.34 -7.07
CA ALA A 65 21.99 32.53 -5.91
C ALA A 65 20.48 32.23 -5.82
N ILE A 66 19.61 33.21 -6.09
CA ILE A 66 18.16 33.00 -6.17
C ILE A 66 17.80 32.00 -7.27
N THR A 67 18.45 32.10 -8.44
CA THR A 67 18.22 31.18 -9.55
C THR A 67 18.60 29.75 -9.16
N SER A 68 19.75 29.56 -8.51
CA SER A 68 20.16 28.27 -7.96
C SER A 68 19.17 27.75 -6.89
N ALA A 69 18.72 28.61 -5.98
CA ALA A 69 17.74 28.24 -4.96
C ALA A 69 16.40 27.78 -5.57
N ILE A 70 15.91 28.48 -6.59
CA ILE A 70 14.70 28.11 -7.33
C ILE A 70 14.88 26.75 -8.03
N SER A 71 16.04 26.53 -8.66
CA SER A 71 16.35 25.26 -9.32
C SER A 71 16.37 24.10 -8.32
N ASN A 72 17.02 24.28 -7.17
CA ASN A 72 17.08 23.30 -6.09
C ASN A 72 15.68 22.98 -5.52
N LEU A 73 14.87 24.00 -5.28
CA LEU A 73 13.49 23.81 -4.82
C LEU A 73 12.63 23.08 -5.87
N SER A 74 12.80 23.43 -7.15
CA SER A 74 12.07 22.79 -8.25
C SER A 74 12.46 21.32 -8.40
N SER A 75 13.74 21.00 -8.31
CA SER A 75 14.24 19.61 -8.29
C SER A 75 13.65 18.84 -7.11
N THR A 76 13.68 19.44 -5.92
CA THR A 76 13.11 18.82 -4.72
C THR A 76 11.60 18.56 -4.87
N ARG A 77 10.82 19.53 -5.37
CA ARG A 77 9.39 19.34 -5.68
C ARG A 77 9.17 18.24 -6.72
N GLY A 78 10.04 18.15 -7.73
CA GLY A 78 10.03 17.06 -8.71
C GLY A 78 10.22 15.69 -8.06
N THR A 79 11.15 15.55 -7.11
CA THR A 79 11.36 14.28 -6.39
C THR A 79 10.16 13.89 -5.53
N VAL A 80 9.52 14.86 -4.86
CA VAL A 80 8.30 14.62 -4.08
C VAL A 80 7.15 14.20 -4.99
N GLY A 81 6.94 14.91 -6.11
CA GLY A 81 5.90 14.54 -7.08
C GLY A 81 6.12 13.16 -7.71
N ALA A 82 7.37 12.77 -7.97
CA ALA A 82 7.70 11.42 -8.41
C ALA A 82 7.37 10.35 -7.35
N ALA A 83 7.65 10.64 -6.07
CA ALA A 83 7.28 9.76 -4.97
C ALA A 83 5.75 9.63 -4.80
N GLU A 84 5.01 10.74 -4.94
CA GLU A 84 3.54 10.74 -4.94
C GLU A 84 2.96 9.91 -6.10
N SER A 85 3.49 10.06 -7.31
CA SER A 85 3.07 9.27 -8.46
C SER A 85 3.27 7.78 -8.22
N ARG A 86 4.44 7.39 -7.71
CA ARG A 86 4.73 6.01 -7.32
C ARG A 86 3.79 5.51 -6.21
N LEU A 87 3.49 6.35 -5.22
CA LEU A 87 2.58 6.00 -4.14
C LEU A 87 1.18 5.73 -4.67
N ASN A 88 0.68 6.58 -5.57
CA ASN A 88 -0.64 6.38 -6.19
C ASN A 88 -0.69 5.06 -6.99
N SER A 89 0.33 4.79 -7.81
CA SER A 89 0.42 3.52 -8.53
C SER A 89 0.51 2.31 -7.59
N ALA A 90 1.25 2.42 -6.48
CA ALA A 90 1.36 1.34 -5.50
C ALA A 90 0.03 1.10 -4.77
N VAL A 91 -0.67 2.15 -4.36
CA VAL A 91 -2.01 2.05 -3.75
C VAL A 91 -3.00 1.36 -4.68
N SER A 92 -3.04 1.76 -5.95
CA SER A 92 -3.91 1.12 -6.95
C SER A 92 -3.60 -0.37 -7.11
N ASN A 93 -2.31 -0.73 -7.22
CA ASN A 93 -1.90 -2.14 -7.28
C ASN A 93 -2.27 -2.93 -6.02
N LEU A 94 -2.06 -2.36 -4.84
CA LEU A 94 -2.41 -3.01 -3.57
C LEU A 94 -3.92 -3.21 -3.44
N GLN A 95 -4.73 -2.27 -3.93
CA GLN A 95 -6.18 -2.40 -3.92
C GLN A 95 -6.65 -3.56 -4.83
N ILE A 96 -6.05 -3.70 -6.02
CA ILE A 96 -6.32 -4.83 -6.93
C ILE A 96 -5.87 -6.15 -6.30
N GLN A 97 -4.67 -6.20 -5.72
CA GLN A 97 -4.17 -7.40 -5.04
C GLN A 97 -5.07 -7.81 -3.87
N ARG A 98 -5.51 -6.85 -3.07
CA ARG A 98 -6.46 -7.08 -1.98
C ARG A 98 -7.77 -7.68 -2.49
N GLU A 99 -8.31 -7.17 -3.60
CA GLU A 99 -9.53 -7.70 -4.21
C GLU A 99 -9.33 -9.15 -4.70
N ASN A 100 -8.23 -9.41 -5.40
CA ASN A 100 -7.92 -10.75 -5.89
C ASN A 100 -7.72 -11.75 -4.73
N LEU A 101 -7.07 -11.34 -3.63
CA LEU A 101 -6.89 -12.18 -2.46
C LEU A 101 -8.21 -12.46 -1.74
N LEU A 102 -9.09 -11.46 -1.61
CA LEU A 102 -10.42 -11.64 -1.03
C LEU A 102 -11.29 -12.56 -1.89
N GLN A 103 -11.19 -12.46 -3.23
CA GLN A 103 -11.89 -13.36 -4.15
C GLN A 103 -11.39 -14.80 -4.01
N ALA A 104 -10.07 -15.01 -3.95
CA ALA A 104 -9.48 -16.33 -3.74
C ALA A 104 -9.89 -16.91 -2.37
N GLU A 105 -9.87 -16.10 -1.31
CA GLU A 105 -10.34 -16.49 0.02
C GLU A 105 -11.82 -16.88 0.00
N SER A 106 -12.68 -16.11 -0.69
CA SER A 106 -14.10 -16.43 -0.86
C SER A 106 -14.28 -17.79 -1.54
N GLN A 107 -13.57 -18.04 -2.65
CA GLN A 107 -13.67 -19.32 -3.36
C GLN A 107 -13.24 -20.50 -2.48
N ILE A 108 -12.17 -20.36 -1.70
CA ILE A 108 -11.72 -21.42 -0.78
C ILE A 108 -12.80 -21.68 0.27
N ARG A 109 -13.31 -20.63 0.93
CA ARG A 109 -14.37 -20.77 1.94
C ARG A 109 -15.64 -21.38 1.36
N ASP A 110 -16.05 -20.96 0.17
CA ASP A 110 -17.27 -21.46 -0.47
C ASP A 110 -17.13 -22.94 -0.87
N VAL A 111 -15.95 -23.38 -1.32
CA VAL A 111 -15.66 -24.79 -1.62
C VAL A 111 -15.71 -25.64 -0.34
N ASP A 112 -15.12 -25.17 0.75
CA ASP A 112 -15.14 -25.88 2.03
C ASP A 112 -16.57 -26.03 2.57
N VAL A 113 -17.38 -24.96 2.49
CA VAL A 113 -18.79 -24.99 2.88
C VAL A 113 -19.60 -25.94 2.00
N ALA A 114 -19.35 -25.94 0.68
CA ALA A 114 -20.03 -26.87 -0.24
C ALA A 114 -19.68 -28.33 0.03
N ALA A 115 -18.42 -28.63 0.39
CA ALA A 115 -18.00 -29.98 0.75
C ALA A 115 -18.67 -30.47 2.05
N GLU A 116 -18.72 -29.63 3.08
CA GLU A 116 -19.41 -29.93 4.34
C GLU A 116 -20.92 -30.13 4.12
N ALA A 117 -21.55 -29.29 3.30
CA ALA A 117 -22.97 -29.43 2.95
C ALA A 117 -23.26 -30.73 2.18
N ALA A 118 -22.36 -31.14 1.29
CA ALA A 118 -22.46 -32.40 0.56
C ALA A 118 -22.33 -33.61 1.50
N GLU A 119 -21.39 -33.59 2.45
CA GLU A 119 -21.25 -34.67 3.43
C GLU A 119 -22.45 -34.71 4.39
N LEU A 120 -22.93 -33.56 4.88
CA LEU A 120 -24.15 -33.49 5.67
C LEU A 120 -25.34 -34.11 4.93
N THR A 121 -25.51 -33.78 3.65
CA THR A 121 -26.56 -34.35 2.80
C THR A 121 -26.39 -35.85 2.63
N ARG A 122 -25.16 -36.32 2.39
CA ARG A 122 -24.82 -37.75 2.27
C ARG A 122 -25.17 -38.52 3.54
N LEU A 123 -24.83 -37.96 4.70
CA LEU A 123 -25.13 -38.53 6.01
C LEU A 123 -26.64 -38.59 6.26
N GLN A 124 -27.39 -37.54 5.89
CA GLN A 124 -28.85 -37.54 5.99
C GLN A 124 -29.49 -38.61 5.09
N ILE A 125 -29.03 -38.74 3.84
CA ILE A 125 -29.51 -39.79 2.93
C ILE A 125 -29.20 -41.18 3.48
N LEU A 126 -27.99 -41.41 4.01
CA LEU A 126 -27.62 -42.69 4.60
C LEU A 126 -28.47 -43.03 5.83
N GLN A 127 -28.80 -42.06 6.67
CA GLN A 127 -29.67 -42.27 7.82
C GLN A 127 -31.09 -42.65 7.38
N GLN A 128 -31.66 -41.96 6.38
CA GLN A 128 -32.98 -42.28 5.83
C GLN A 128 -33.00 -43.63 5.12
N ALA A 129 -31.97 -43.93 4.31
CA ALA A 129 -31.81 -45.21 3.64
C ALA A 129 -31.61 -46.36 4.65
N GLY A 130 -30.83 -46.17 5.70
CA GLY A 130 -30.64 -47.14 6.78
C GLY A 130 -31.95 -47.48 7.49
N ALA A 131 -32.78 -46.47 7.78
CA ALA A 131 -34.11 -46.67 8.35
C ALA A 131 -35.05 -47.44 7.39
N ALA A 132 -35.04 -47.10 6.10
CA ALA A 132 -35.84 -47.80 5.09
C ALA A 132 -35.38 -49.25 4.85
N VAL A 133 -34.07 -49.50 4.82
CA VAL A 133 -33.49 -50.85 4.70
C VAL A 133 -33.80 -51.69 5.93
N LEU A 134 -33.71 -51.12 7.14
CA LEU A 134 -34.13 -51.80 8.38
C LEU A 134 -35.63 -52.14 8.35
N ALA A 135 -36.48 -51.23 7.88
CA ALA A 135 -37.90 -51.49 7.73
C ALA A 135 -38.17 -52.62 6.70
N GLN A 136 -37.49 -52.61 5.55
CA GLN A 136 -37.60 -53.64 4.51
C GLN A 136 -37.09 -55.01 5.03
N ALA A 137 -35.95 -55.03 5.73
CA ALA A 137 -35.35 -56.23 6.30
C ALA A 137 -36.19 -56.83 7.42
N ASN A 138 -37.00 -56.04 8.14
CA ASN A 138 -37.94 -56.56 9.13
C ASN A 138 -39.22 -57.15 8.51
N GLN A 139 -39.62 -56.74 7.30
CA GLN A 139 -40.79 -57.31 6.62
C GLN A 139 -40.47 -58.60 5.85
N GLN A 140 -39.23 -58.78 5.38
CA GLN A 140 -38.80 -59.97 4.65
C GLN A 140 -38.97 -61.31 5.43
N PRO A 141 -38.63 -61.41 6.73
CA PRO A 141 -38.83 -62.60 7.54
C PRO A 141 -40.30 -62.94 7.78
N ALA A 142 -41.16 -61.92 7.90
CA ALA A 142 -42.59 -62.11 8.11
C ALA A 142 -43.26 -62.77 6.89
N LEU A 143 -42.88 -62.34 5.68
CA LEU A 143 -43.30 -62.97 4.42
C LEU A 143 -42.78 -64.39 4.27
N ALA A 144 -41.57 -64.69 4.75
CA ALA A 144 -41.01 -66.05 4.70
C ALA A 144 -41.73 -67.01 5.67
N LEU A 145 -42.22 -66.53 6.81
CA LEU A 145 -43.03 -67.31 7.75
C LEU A 145 -44.44 -67.59 7.20
N GLU A 146 -45.04 -66.66 6.45
CA GLU A 146 -46.32 -66.87 5.76
C GLU A 146 -46.26 -67.93 4.65
N LEU A 147 -45.07 -68.22 4.12
CA LEU A 147 -44.85 -69.25 3.09
C LEU A 147 -44.47 -70.62 3.67
N LEU A 148 -44.25 -70.73 4.98
CA LEU A 148 -43.90 -71.97 5.68
C LEU A 148 -45.01 -72.51 6.60
N GLY A 149 -46.01 -71.68 6.95
CA GLY A 149 -47.23 -72.08 7.67
C GLY A 149 -48.35 -72.50 6.73
#